data_AF-A0A0H5C842-F1
#
_entry.id   AF-A0A0H5C842-F1
#
_cell.length_a   1.000
_cell.length_b   1.000
_cell.length_c   1.000
_cell.angle_alpha   90.00
_cell.angle_beta   90.00
_cell.angle_gamma   90.00
#
_symmetry.space_group_name_H-M   'P 1'
#
loop_
_entity.id
_entity.type
_entity.pdbx_description
1 polymer ?
#
loop_
_entity_poly.entity_id
_entity_poly.type
_entity_poly.pdbx_seq_one_letter_code
_entity_poly.pdbx_strand_id
1 'polypeptide(L)'
;MALQQSKYHDPRTFKMTPAMIRARRPFFWKNAATFAVLSTITVSIYAYTYSFLGKDDFSDVPIPPITEEELTKLKKEYMAEQAANKK
;
A
#
# COMPACT_ATOMS: atom_id res chain seq x y z
N MET A 1 -25.18 24.51 -18.42
CA MET A 1 -25.35 25.12 -17.08
C MET A 1 -24.04 25.80 -16.72
N ALA A 2 -24.00 27.12 -16.56
CA ALA A 2 -22.77 27.80 -16.15
C ALA A 2 -22.41 27.35 -14.72
N LEU A 3 -21.15 26.95 -14.50
CA LEU A 3 -20.66 26.59 -13.17
C LEU A 3 -20.62 27.86 -12.30
N GLN A 4 -21.72 28.13 -11.58
CA GLN A 4 -21.81 29.19 -10.60
C GLN A 4 -20.76 28.93 -9.51
N GLN A 5 -19.86 29.88 -9.29
CA GLN A 5 -18.83 29.72 -8.27
C GLN A 5 -19.45 29.72 -6.87
N SER A 6 -19.01 28.78 -6.03
CA SER A 6 -19.51 28.65 -4.66
C SER A 6 -19.11 29.88 -3.83
N LYS A 7 -20.07 30.46 -3.10
CA LYS A 7 -19.84 31.57 -2.15
C LYS A 7 -18.87 31.24 -1.01
N TYR A 8 -18.54 29.96 -0.84
CA TYR A 8 -17.68 29.46 0.22
C TYR A 8 -16.19 29.42 -0.19
N HIS A 9 -15.87 29.66 -1.45
CA HIS A 9 -14.51 29.72 -1.96
C HIS A 9 -14.19 31.13 -2.48
N ASP A 10 -12.97 31.60 -2.23
CA ASP A 10 -12.47 32.83 -2.83
C ASP A 10 -12.33 32.65 -4.36
N PRO A 11 -12.95 33.50 -5.20
CA PRO A 11 -12.91 33.34 -6.65
C PRO A 11 -11.52 33.57 -7.26
N ARG A 12 -10.62 34.26 -6.55
CA ARG A 12 -9.26 34.57 -7.03
C ARG A 12 -8.23 33.60 -6.48
N THR A 13 -8.33 33.25 -5.20
CA THR A 13 -7.32 32.40 -4.53
C THR A 13 -7.76 30.95 -4.34
N PHE A 14 -9.04 30.63 -4.60
CA PHE A 14 -9.66 29.31 -4.38
C PHE A 14 -9.58 28.78 -2.92
N LYS A 15 -9.10 29.61 -1.99
CA LYS A 15 -9.06 29.31 -0.57
C LYS A 15 -10.46 29.25 0.01
N MET A 16 -10.61 28.45 1.07
CA MET A 16 -11.86 28.39 1.81
C MET A 16 -12.08 29.70 2.56
N THR A 17 -13.32 30.21 2.53
CA THR A 17 -13.68 31.39 3.31
C THR A 17 -13.86 31.04 4.79
N PRO A 18 -13.75 32.03 5.71
CA PRO A 18 -13.98 31.80 7.14
C PRO A 18 -15.37 31.20 7.46
N ALA A 19 -16.37 31.49 6.63
CA ALA A 19 -17.71 30.91 6.72
C ALA A 19 -17.68 29.39 6.52
N MET A 20 -16.95 28.91 5.50
CA MET A 20 -16.82 27.48 5.24
C MET A 20 -16.06 26.76 6.37
N ILE A 21 -14.99 27.38 6.87
CA ILE A 21 -14.18 26.79 7.94
C ILE A 21 -15.04 26.56 9.19
N ARG A 22 -15.87 27.54 9.58
CA ARG A 22 -16.81 27.37 10.70
C ARG A 22 -17.84 26.26 10.45
N ALA A 23 -18.40 26.19 9.25
CA ALA A 23 -19.39 25.16 8.91
C ALA A 23 -18.82 23.72 9.02
N ARG A 24 -17.50 23.55 8.81
CA ARG A 24 -16.82 22.25 8.87
C ARG A 24 -16.29 21.88 10.26
N ARG A 25 -16.09 22.84 11.16
CA ARG A 25 -15.60 22.59 12.53
C ARG A 25 -16.28 21.42 13.25
N PRO A 26 -17.62 21.28 13.26
CA PRO A 26 -18.26 20.21 14.02
C PRO A 26 -18.06 18.80 13.42
N PHE A 27 -17.70 18.70 12.14
CA PHE A 27 -17.53 17.42 11.45
C PHE A 27 -16.08 16.93 11.41
N PHE A 28 -15.11 17.81 11.71
CA PHE A 28 -13.69 17.48 11.60
C PHE A 28 -13.33 16.23 12.41
N TRP A 29 -13.70 16.20 13.70
CA TRP A 29 -13.40 15.07 14.57
C TRP A 29 -14.10 13.78 14.17
N LYS A 30 -15.38 13.87 13.77
CA LYS A 30 -16.15 12.70 13.32
C LYS A 30 -15.53 12.09 12.06
N ASN A 31 -15.19 12.93 11.09
CA ASN A 31 -14.59 12.48 9.84
C ASN A 31 -13.15 11.96 10.05
N ALA A 32 -12.37 12.60 10.92
CA ALA A 32 -11.02 12.14 11.27
C ALA A 32 -11.06 10.77 11.96
N ALA A 33 -12.02 10.55 12.87
CA ALA A 33 -12.22 9.25 13.52
C ALA A 33 -12.61 8.17 12.49
N THR A 34 -13.55 8.46 11.59
CA THR A 34 -13.93 7.53 10.51
C THR A 34 -12.72 7.19 9.62
N PHE A 35 -11.94 8.19 9.23
CA PHE A 35 -10.72 7.97 8.46
C PHE A 35 -9.71 7.10 9.22
N ALA A 36 -9.50 7.36 10.51
CA ALA A 36 -8.61 6.57 11.35
C ALA A 36 -9.06 5.10 11.36
N VAL A 37 -10.34 4.82 11.63
CA VAL A 37 -10.88 3.45 11.63
C VAL A 37 -10.63 2.74 10.30
N LEU A 38 -10.98 3.39 9.18
CA LEU A 38 -10.76 2.80 7.85
C LEU A 38 -9.28 2.55 7.57
N SER A 39 -8.40 3.49 7.95
CA SER A 39 -6.95 3.33 7.78
C SER A 39 -6.39 2.18 8.63
N THR A 40 -6.84 2.05 9.89
CA THR A 40 -6.37 1.02 10.82
C THR A 40 -6.77 -0.36 10.32
N ILE A 41 -7.99 -0.53 9.80
CA ILE A 41 -8.43 -1.80 9.23
C ILE A 41 -7.51 -2.21 8.07
N THR A 42 -7.29 -1.33 7.10
CA THR A 42 -6.44 -1.64 5.94
C THR A 42 -4.99 -1.96 6.34
N VAL A 43 -4.40 -1.13 7.22
CA VAL A 43 -3.02 -1.34 7.69
C VAL A 43 -2.91 -2.64 8.49
N SER A 44 -3.89 -2.95 9.33
CA SER A 44 -3.89 -4.18 10.13
C SER A 44 -3.94 -5.45 9.26
N ILE A 45 -4.75 -5.44 8.20
CA ILE A 45 -4.83 -6.55 7.25
C ILE A 45 -3.47 -6.75 6.58
N TYR A 46 -2.87 -5.67 6.07
CA TYR A 46 -1.57 -5.75 5.41
C TYR A 46 -0.46 -6.22 6.36
N ALA A 47 -0.41 -5.65 7.56
CA ALA A 47 0.57 -6.01 8.57
C ALA A 47 0.43 -7.48 9.01
N TYR A 48 -0.80 -7.94 9.22
CA TYR A 48 -1.09 -9.34 9.53
C TYR A 48 -0.61 -10.26 8.41
N THR A 49 -1.03 -9.99 7.18
CA THR A 49 -0.66 -10.81 6.02
C THR A 49 0.85 -10.85 5.84
N TYR A 50 1.54 -9.72 5.94
CA TYR A 50 3.01 -9.66 5.87
C TYR A 50 3.67 -10.51 6.95
N SER A 51 3.18 -10.42 8.19
CA SER A 51 3.71 -11.21 9.31
C SER A 51 3.39 -12.71 9.21
N PHE A 52 2.30 -13.07 8.53
CA PHE A 52 1.84 -14.44 8.37
C PHE A 52 2.61 -15.14 7.24
N LEU A 53 2.75 -14.50 6.09
CA LEU A 53 3.37 -15.09 4.90
C LEU A 53 4.86 -15.41 5.10
N GLY A 54 5.56 -14.62 5.90
CA GLY A 54 7.00 -14.81 6.14
C GLY A 54 7.38 -15.97 7.08
N LYS A 55 6.42 -16.78 7.54
CA LYS A 55 6.66 -17.88 8.49
C LYS A 55 6.79 -19.26 7.85
N ASP A 56 6.55 -19.39 6.56
CA ASP A 56 6.57 -20.69 5.88
C ASP A 56 8.01 -21.12 5.56
N ASP A 57 8.40 -22.28 6.09
CA ASP A 57 9.69 -22.93 5.85
C ASP A 57 9.40 -24.17 5.02
N PHE A 58 9.57 -24.05 3.69
CA PHE A 58 9.23 -25.04 2.63
C PHE A 58 9.94 -26.40 2.75
N SER A 59 10.38 -26.77 3.95
CA SER A 59 11.02 -28.01 4.36
C SER A 59 10.20 -29.27 4.12
N ASP A 60 8.88 -29.16 4.02
CA ASP A 60 7.95 -30.26 3.74
C ASP A 60 7.74 -30.54 2.24
N VAL A 61 8.23 -29.66 1.37
CA VAL A 61 8.15 -29.82 -0.08
C VAL A 61 9.22 -30.82 -0.54
N PRO A 62 8.84 -32.01 -1.06
CA PRO A 62 9.81 -32.98 -1.53
C PRO A 62 10.53 -32.45 -2.78
N ILE A 63 11.86 -32.45 -2.75
CA ILE A 63 12.68 -32.04 -3.90
C ILE A 63 12.60 -33.14 -4.96
N PRO A 64 12.25 -32.83 -6.22
CA PRO A 64 12.26 -33.83 -7.28
C PRO A 64 13.70 -34.34 -7.52
N PRO A 65 13.87 -35.62 -7.88
CA PRO A 65 15.20 -36.14 -8.22
C PRO A 65 15.71 -35.41 -9.47
N ILE A 66 16.89 -34.81 -9.36
CA ILE A 66 17.59 -34.08 -10.43
C ILE A 66 18.94 -34.73 -10.71
N THR A 67 19.39 -34.65 -11.96
CA THR A 67 20.74 -35.11 -12.32
C THR A 67 21.80 -34.07 -11.90
N GLU A 68 23.03 -34.51 -11.65
CA GLU A 68 24.13 -33.61 -11.25
C GLU A 68 24.42 -32.54 -12.33
N GLU A 69 24.28 -32.90 -13.60
CA GLU A 69 24.47 -32.00 -14.73
C GLU A 69 23.45 -30.86 -14.73
N GLU A 70 22.16 -31.19 -14.54
CA GLU A 70 21.08 -30.22 -14.44
C GLU A 70 21.26 -29.30 -13.23
N LEU A 71 21.69 -29.84 -12.08
CA LEU A 71 21.96 -29.04 -10.88
C LEU A 71 23.01 -27.96 -11.13
N THR A 72 24.09 -28.30 -11.83
CA THR A 72 25.15 -27.32 -12.15
C THR A 72 24.65 -26.22 -13.08
N LYS A 73 23.76 -26.55 -14.02
CA LYS A 73 23.14 -25.60 -14.94
C LYS A 73 22.21 -24.64 -14.18
N LEU A 74 21.32 -25.17 -13.34
CA LEU A 74 20.40 -24.41 -12.49
C LEU A 74 21.13 -23.44 -11.54
N LYS A 75 22.22 -23.89 -10.91
CA LYS A 75 23.03 -23.02 -10.03
C LYS A 75 23.66 -21.85 -10.80
N LYS A 76 24.16 -22.09 -12.01
CA LYS A 76 24.75 -21.04 -12.86
C LYS A 76 23.69 -20.01 -13.27
N GLU A 77 22.51 -20.47 -13.68
CA GLU A 77 21.38 -19.61 -14.04
C GLU A 77 20.94 -18.74 -12.84
N TYR A 78 20.74 -19.35 -11.67
CA TYR A 78 20.39 -18.62 -10.44
C TYR A 78 21.41 -17.55 -10.06
N MET A 79 22.71 -17.87 -10.13
CA MET A 79 23.77 -16.91 -9.82
C MET A 79 23.81 -15.75 -10.82
N ALA A 80 23.53 -16.01 -12.10
CA ALA A 80 23.46 -14.98 -13.13
C ALA A 80 22.26 -14.04 -12.92
N GLU A 81 21.09 -14.58 -12.58
CA GLU A 81 19.90 -13.78 -12.24
C GLU A 81 20.12 -12.94 -10.99
N GLN A 82 20.70 -13.51 -9.94
CA GLN A 82 21.01 -12.78 -8.70
C GLN A 82 22.02 -11.64 -8.93
N ALA A 83 23.01 -11.86 -9.80
CA ALA A 83 23.96 -10.82 -10.18
C ALA A 83 23.32 -9.71 -11.05
N ALA A 84 22.31 -10.05 -11.85
CA ALA A 84 21.55 -9.09 -12.67
C ALA A 84 20.58 -8.25 -11.84
N ASN A 85 19.90 -8.87 -10.86
CA ASN A 85 18.88 -8.21 -10.02
C ASN A 85 19.49 -7.34 -8.91
N LYS A 86 20.79 -7.50 -8.64
CA LYS A 86 21.56 -6.71 -7.66
C LYS A 86 22.20 -5.44 -8.25
N LYS A 87 22.06 -5.19 -9.55
CA LYS A 87 22.48 -3.96 -10.24
C LYS A 87 21.35 -2.95 -10.30
#